data_AF-A0A7X9CCE9-F1
#
_entry.id   AF-A0A7X9CCE9-F1
#
_cell.length_a   1.000
_cell.length_b   1.000
_cell.length_c   1.000
_cell.angle_alpha   90.00
_cell.angle_beta   90.00
_cell.angle_gamma   90.00
#
_symmetry.space_group_name_H-M   'P 1'
#
loop_
_entity.id
_entity.type
_entity.pdbx_description
1 polymer ?
#
loop_
_entity_poly.entity_id
_entity_poly.type
_entity_poly.pdbx_seq_one_letter_code
_entity_poly.pdbx_strand_id
1 'polypeptide(L)'
;MAFDLDQFAQSSVPVKYEDLDFDTFETQPLDAQTLRSLRYMCDVEYHTSCFLRDLLVTPSHREEDAGGFMTMWNREEFWHGEALSKVLERHGIIVDYDEIKAKREKLGWMGALGPLKQSVLSNLAGTDFVAVHMVWGAANELSAVAAYRRLSALTDHPALSPLLRRIAQQE
;
A
#
# COMPACT_ATOMS: atom_id res chain seq x y z
N MET A 1 -4.89 -15.47 19.11
CA MET A 1 -4.06 -16.31 18.22
C MET A 1 -2.78 -15.54 17.98
N ALA A 2 -1.63 -16.22 17.97
CA ALA A 2 -0.38 -15.61 17.53
C ALA A 2 -0.39 -15.46 16.00
N PHE A 3 0.32 -14.48 15.47
CA PHE A 3 0.51 -14.30 14.03
C PHE A 3 1.27 -15.51 13.44
N ASP A 4 0.87 -15.97 12.26
CA ASP A 4 1.47 -17.11 11.56
C ASP A 4 2.04 -16.62 10.22
N LEU A 5 3.36 -16.42 10.19
CA LEU A 5 4.06 -15.91 9.01
C LEU A 5 4.00 -16.90 7.84
N ASP A 6 4.07 -18.21 8.10
CA ASP A 6 4.06 -19.23 7.05
C ASP A 6 2.70 -19.24 6.34
N GLN A 7 1.62 -19.15 7.12
CA GLN A 7 0.28 -19.00 6.56
C GLN A 7 0.16 -17.72 5.73
N PHE A 8 0.61 -16.58 6.26
CA PHE A 8 0.55 -15.30 5.57
C PHE A 8 1.31 -15.32 4.24
N ALA A 9 2.53 -15.86 4.25
CA ALA A 9 3.36 -15.98 3.05
C ALA A 9 2.72 -16.90 1.98
N GLN A 10 2.01 -17.95 2.37
CA GLN A 10 1.29 -18.83 1.44
C GLN A 10 0.05 -18.15 0.84
N SER A 11 -0.66 -17.32 1.62
CA SER A 11 -1.84 -16.61 1.15
C SER A 11 -1.51 -15.30 0.43
N SER A 12 -0.28 -14.79 0.56
CA SER A 12 0.10 -13.52 -0.04
C SER A 12 0.18 -13.62 -1.56
N VAL A 13 -0.83 -13.07 -2.22
CA VAL A 13 -0.97 -13.11 -3.68
C VAL A 13 -1.36 -11.73 -4.20
N PRO A 14 -1.00 -11.39 -5.45
CA PRO A 14 -1.46 -10.17 -6.09
C PRO A 14 -2.99 -10.08 -6.01
N VAL A 15 -3.52 -8.88 -5.78
CA VAL A 15 -4.95 -8.66 -5.88
C VAL A 15 -5.41 -9.05 -7.29
N LYS A 16 -6.39 -9.95 -7.36
CA LYS A 16 -6.92 -10.40 -8.65
C LYS A 16 -7.87 -9.35 -9.21
N TYR A 17 -7.64 -8.91 -10.43
CA TYR A 17 -8.50 -7.95 -11.13
C TYR A 17 -8.75 -8.28 -12.60
N GLU A 18 -8.13 -9.34 -13.12
CA GLU A 18 -8.17 -9.74 -14.54
C GLU A 18 -9.56 -10.24 -14.99
N ASP A 19 -10.41 -10.64 -14.04
CA ASP A 19 -11.80 -11.03 -14.30
C ASP A 19 -12.78 -9.83 -14.25
N LEU A 20 -12.30 -8.63 -13.94
CA LEU A 20 -13.11 -7.42 -13.91
C LEU A 20 -13.11 -6.75 -15.29
N ASP A 21 -14.29 -6.40 -15.78
CA ASP A 21 -14.45 -5.73 -17.07
C ASP A 21 -14.18 -4.22 -16.94
N PHE A 22 -12.94 -3.81 -17.20
CA PHE A 22 -12.54 -2.41 -17.16
C PHE A 22 -13.03 -1.59 -18.36
N ASP A 23 -13.53 -2.23 -19.41
CA ASP A 23 -14.10 -1.50 -20.55
C ASP A 23 -15.45 -0.84 -20.16
N THR A 24 -16.06 -1.29 -19.06
CA THR A 24 -17.24 -0.62 -18.47
C THR A 24 -17.00 0.85 -18.14
N PHE A 25 -15.76 1.27 -17.83
CA PHE A 25 -15.43 2.67 -17.56
C PHE A 25 -15.61 3.60 -18.78
N GLU A 26 -15.66 3.07 -20.00
CA GLU A 26 -15.96 3.86 -21.21
C GLU A 26 -17.43 4.28 -21.26
N THR A 27 -18.32 3.40 -20.77
CA THR A 27 -19.78 3.62 -20.78
C THR A 27 -20.29 4.21 -19.47
N GLN A 28 -19.58 3.96 -18.35
CA GLN A 28 -19.89 4.42 -17.01
C GLN A 28 -18.67 5.11 -16.38
N PRO A 29 -18.26 6.28 -16.91
CA PRO A 29 -17.07 6.94 -16.42
C PRO A 29 -17.23 7.41 -14.98
N LEU A 30 -16.15 7.32 -14.21
CA LEU A 30 -16.10 7.83 -12.84
C LEU A 30 -16.10 9.37 -12.83
N ASP A 31 -16.76 9.94 -11.82
CA ASP A 31 -16.75 11.38 -11.63
C ASP A 31 -15.38 11.89 -11.11
N ALA A 32 -15.15 13.19 -11.25
CA ALA A 32 -13.87 13.81 -10.91
C ALA A 32 -13.52 13.72 -9.41
N GLN A 33 -14.50 13.62 -8.51
CA GLN A 33 -14.25 13.47 -7.08
C GLN A 33 -13.79 12.04 -6.76
N THR A 34 -14.46 11.04 -7.33
CA THR A 34 -14.05 9.63 -7.22
C THR A 34 -12.65 9.42 -7.78
N LEU A 35 -12.34 9.97 -8.96
CA LEU A 35 -11.01 9.87 -9.58
C LEU A 35 -9.92 10.52 -8.72
N ARG A 36 -10.22 11.66 -8.08
CA ARG A 36 -9.27 12.31 -7.16
C ARG A 36 -8.97 11.43 -5.95
N SER A 37 -10.00 10.80 -5.37
CA SER A 37 -9.83 9.88 -4.25
C SER A 37 -9.03 8.64 -4.65
N LEU A 38 -9.35 8.03 -5.80
CA LEU A 38 -8.59 6.89 -6.33
C LEU A 38 -7.14 7.24 -6.62
N ARG A 39 -6.88 8.43 -7.17
CA ARG A 39 -5.51 8.90 -7.40
C ARG A 39 -4.74 9.00 -6.08
N TYR A 40 -5.35 9.58 -5.05
CA TYR A 40 -4.72 9.69 -3.74
C TYR A 40 -4.44 8.30 -3.13
N MET A 41 -5.40 7.37 -3.20
CA MET A 41 -5.20 5.99 -2.74
C MET A 41 -4.05 5.32 -3.50
N CYS A 42 -4.05 5.38 -4.83
CA CYS A 42 -2.99 4.82 -5.68
C CYS A 42 -1.60 5.41 -5.35
N ASP A 43 -1.53 6.73 -5.12
CA ASP A 43 -0.29 7.36 -4.71
C ASP A 43 0.16 6.83 -3.33
N VAL A 44 -0.75 6.60 -2.37
CA VAL A 44 -0.43 6.01 -1.06
C VAL A 44 0.16 4.60 -1.22
N GLU A 45 -0.52 3.69 -1.93
CA GLU A 45 -0.07 2.30 -2.17
C GLU A 45 1.36 2.25 -2.76
N TYR A 46 1.60 3.02 -3.82
CA TYR A 46 2.91 3.08 -4.45
C TYR A 46 3.98 3.71 -3.54
N HIS A 47 3.61 4.72 -2.76
CA HIS A 47 4.55 5.29 -1.80
C HIS A 47 4.90 4.29 -0.71
N THR A 48 3.92 3.54 -0.20
CA THR A 48 4.12 2.47 0.79
C THR A 48 5.19 1.47 0.31
N SER A 49 5.08 1.03 -0.95
CA SER A 49 6.08 0.16 -1.59
C SER A 49 7.49 0.76 -1.58
N CYS A 50 7.60 2.09 -1.74
CA CYS A 50 8.86 2.82 -1.68
C CYS A 50 9.41 3.00 -0.25
N PHE A 51 8.58 2.90 0.80
CA PHE A 51 8.98 3.05 2.21
C PHE A 51 9.59 1.78 2.81
N LEU A 52 9.48 0.62 2.18
CA LEU A 52 10.06 -0.62 2.74
C LEU A 52 11.55 -0.50 3.04
N ARG A 53 12.31 0.23 2.23
CA ARG A 53 13.72 0.49 2.53
C ARG A 53 13.91 1.19 3.88
N ASP A 54 13.10 2.20 4.18
CA ASP A 54 13.18 2.96 5.43
C ASP A 54 12.71 2.11 6.63
N LEU A 55 11.81 1.16 6.38
CA LEU A 55 11.32 0.20 7.37
C LEU A 55 12.37 -0.88 7.67
N LEU A 56 13.07 -1.38 6.66
CA LEU A 56 14.12 -2.41 6.78
C LEU A 56 15.42 -1.90 7.44
N VAL A 57 15.65 -0.59 7.50
CA VAL A 57 16.81 -0.03 8.23
C VAL A 57 16.52 0.22 9.71
N THR A 58 15.29 -0.05 10.16
CA THR A 58 14.93 -0.02 11.58
C THR A 58 15.27 -1.35 12.27
N PRO A 59 15.36 -1.37 13.61
CA PRO A 59 15.59 -2.62 14.35
C PRO A 59 14.54 -3.70 14.08
N SER A 60 13.34 -3.32 13.63
CA SER A 60 12.23 -4.23 13.33
C SER A 60 12.56 -5.28 12.27
N HIS A 61 13.53 -5.04 11.37
CA HIS A 61 13.95 -6.06 10.40
C HIS A 61 14.63 -7.28 11.06
N ARG A 62 15.18 -7.11 12.27
CA ARG A 62 15.98 -8.14 12.95
C ARG A 62 15.12 -9.24 13.58
N GLU A 63 13.82 -9.01 13.71
CA GLU A 63 12.85 -10.04 14.07
C GLU A 63 12.37 -10.73 12.80
N GLU A 64 12.53 -12.06 12.72
CA GLU A 64 12.20 -12.85 11.53
C GLU A 64 10.73 -12.65 11.10
N ASP A 65 9.81 -12.64 12.06
CA ASP A 65 8.37 -12.48 11.81
C ASP A 65 8.04 -11.11 11.22
N ALA A 66 8.60 -10.03 11.78
CA ALA A 66 8.36 -8.67 11.32
C ALA A 66 8.98 -8.43 9.94
N GLY A 67 10.21 -8.90 9.71
CA GLY A 67 10.86 -8.80 8.39
C GLY A 67 10.10 -9.57 7.29
N GLY A 68 9.65 -10.79 7.62
CA GLY A 68 8.84 -11.62 6.73
C GLY A 68 7.51 -10.96 6.40
N PHE A 69 6.78 -10.48 7.42
CA PHE A 69 5.52 -9.74 7.26
C PHE A 69 5.69 -8.54 6.32
N MET A 70 6.65 -7.65 6.62
CA MET A 70 6.87 -6.42 5.83
C MET A 70 7.20 -6.72 4.35
N THR A 71 7.84 -7.86 4.08
CA THR A 71 8.19 -8.28 2.72
C THR A 71 6.95 -8.72 1.94
N MET A 72 6.11 -9.55 2.54
CA MET A 72 4.88 -10.04 1.92
C MET A 72 3.86 -8.90 1.77
N TRP A 73 3.69 -8.09 2.81
CA TRP A 73 2.80 -6.93 2.80
C TRP A 73 3.18 -5.91 1.72
N ASN A 74 4.46 -5.52 1.58
CA ASN A 74 4.86 -4.60 0.50
C ASN A 74 4.49 -5.16 -0.88
N ARG A 75 4.67 -6.47 -1.09
CA ARG A 75 4.29 -7.08 -2.35
C ARG A 75 2.79 -6.90 -2.63
N GLU A 76 1.93 -7.01 -1.63
CA GLU A 76 0.48 -6.80 -1.78
C GLU A 76 0.15 -5.34 -2.12
N GLU A 77 0.69 -4.40 -1.36
CA GLU A 77 0.57 -2.94 -1.58
C GLU A 77 0.96 -2.53 -3.00
N PHE A 78 2.06 -3.10 -3.53
CA PHE A 78 2.48 -2.83 -4.90
C PHE A 78 1.38 -3.23 -5.91
N TRP A 79 0.78 -4.41 -5.74
CA TRP A 79 -0.28 -4.88 -6.63
C TRP A 79 -1.61 -4.14 -6.43
N HIS A 80 -1.89 -3.62 -5.23
CA HIS A 80 -3.00 -2.69 -5.01
C HIS A 80 -2.80 -1.41 -5.82
N GLY A 81 -1.61 -0.81 -5.75
CA GLY A 81 -1.22 0.35 -6.55
C GLY A 81 -1.36 0.11 -8.05
N GLU A 82 -0.85 -1.03 -8.55
CA GLU A 82 -1.00 -1.42 -9.96
C GLU A 82 -2.47 -1.56 -10.37
N ALA A 83 -3.31 -2.18 -9.54
CA ALA A 83 -4.71 -2.35 -9.87
C ALA A 83 -5.47 -1.01 -9.95
N LEU A 84 -5.17 -0.08 -9.04
CA LEU A 84 -5.73 1.26 -9.05
C LEU A 84 -5.21 2.10 -10.22
N SER A 85 -3.93 1.99 -10.57
CA SER A 85 -3.35 2.72 -11.69
C SER A 85 -4.00 2.30 -13.01
N LYS A 86 -4.32 1.02 -13.18
CA LYS A 86 -5.07 0.51 -14.36
C LYS A 86 -6.47 1.11 -14.49
N VAL A 87 -7.17 1.38 -13.38
CA VAL A 87 -8.44 2.10 -13.42
C VAL A 87 -8.22 3.55 -13.85
N LEU A 88 -7.23 4.24 -13.25
CA LEU A 88 -6.91 5.63 -13.57
C LEU A 88 -6.46 5.82 -15.04
N GLU A 89 -5.73 4.86 -15.59
CA GLU A 89 -5.33 4.82 -17.00
C GLU A 89 -6.53 4.85 -17.95
N ARG A 90 -7.63 4.16 -17.61
CA ARG A 90 -8.88 4.19 -18.40
C ARG A 90 -9.52 5.58 -18.44
N HIS A 91 -9.15 6.46 -17.52
CA HIS A 91 -9.56 7.85 -17.48
C HIS A 91 -8.47 8.82 -17.95
N GLY A 92 -7.41 8.32 -18.58
CA GLY A 92 -6.29 9.13 -19.08
C GLY A 92 -5.39 9.71 -17.98
N ILE A 93 -5.50 9.20 -16.76
CA ILE A 93 -4.68 9.62 -15.62
C ILE A 93 -3.56 8.60 -15.44
N ILE A 94 -2.33 8.98 -15.80
CA ILE A 94 -1.17 8.10 -15.64
C ILE A 94 -0.58 8.28 -14.24
N VAL A 95 -0.42 7.18 -13.52
CA VAL A 95 0.33 7.09 -12.27
C VAL A 95 1.55 6.22 -12.52
N ASP A 96 2.70 6.83 -12.73
CA ASP A 96 3.94 6.10 -13.00
C ASP A 96 4.70 5.83 -11.71
N TYR A 97 4.79 4.56 -11.33
CA TYR A 97 5.57 4.11 -10.18
C TYR A 97 7.04 4.50 -10.29
N ASP A 98 7.64 4.43 -11.49
CA ASP A 98 9.04 4.78 -11.69
C ASP A 98 9.28 6.29 -11.53
N GLU A 99 8.32 7.14 -11.92
CA GLU A 99 8.40 8.58 -11.67
C GLU A 99 8.35 8.89 -10.17
N ILE A 100 7.44 8.24 -9.44
CA ILE A 100 7.31 8.37 -7.98
C ILE A 100 8.62 7.93 -7.30
N LYS A 101 9.12 6.76 -7.66
CA LYS A 101 10.39 6.22 -7.18
C LYS A 101 11.56 7.16 -7.48
N ALA A 102 11.67 7.66 -8.72
CA ALA A 102 12.76 8.54 -9.13
C ALA A 102 12.74 9.92 -8.43
N LYS A 103 11.55 10.50 -8.18
CA LYS A 103 11.42 11.73 -7.38
C LYS A 103 11.99 11.53 -5.97
N ARG A 104 11.80 10.34 -5.40
CA ARG A 104 12.30 10.00 -4.08
C ARG A 104 13.79 9.64 -4.06
N GLU A 105 14.29 8.91 -5.04
CA GLU A 105 15.73 8.64 -5.16
C GLU A 105 16.56 9.93 -5.26
N LYS A 106 16.01 10.98 -5.91
CA LYS A 106 16.63 12.32 -5.95
C LYS A 106 16.74 13.01 -4.57
N LEU A 107 15.96 12.61 -3.57
CA LEU A 107 16.13 13.06 -2.18
C LEU A 107 17.35 12.39 -1.50
N GLY A 108 17.85 11.30 -2.08
CA GLY A 108 19.21 10.74 -2.02
C GLY A 108 19.93 10.77 -0.67
N TRP A 109 20.54 11.91 -0.34
CA TRP A 109 21.47 12.06 0.79
C TRP A 109 20.84 12.73 2.02
N MET A 110 19.97 13.72 1.83
CA MET A 110 19.22 14.37 2.92
C MET A 110 18.12 13.44 3.45
N GLY A 111 17.49 12.68 2.56
CA GLY A 111 16.52 11.65 2.92
C GLY A 111 17.14 10.45 3.62
N ALA A 112 18.40 10.08 3.33
CA ALA A 112 19.07 8.93 3.95
C ALA A 112 19.65 9.21 5.36
N LEU A 113 19.93 10.47 5.70
CA LEU A 113 20.38 10.88 7.03
C LEU A 113 19.28 10.78 8.10
N GLY A 114 18.01 10.90 7.69
CA GLY A 114 16.84 10.72 8.55
C GLY A 114 16.73 9.29 9.11
N PRO A 115 16.67 8.25 8.24
CA PRO A 115 16.63 6.86 8.63
C PRO A 115 17.85 6.41 9.43
N LEU A 116 19.04 6.98 9.19
CA LEU A 116 20.22 6.68 10.00
C LEU A 116 20.08 7.22 11.44
N LYS A 117 19.63 8.47 11.60
CA LYS A 117 19.34 9.05 12.93
C LYS A 117 18.18 8.33 13.61
N GLN A 118 17.16 7.97 12.85
CA GLN A 118 16.00 7.22 13.32
C GLN A 118 16.41 5.81 13.75
N SER A 119 17.22 5.09 12.96
CA SER A 119 17.78 3.79 13.32
C SER A 119 18.60 3.85 14.61
N VAL A 120 19.41 4.91 14.82
CA VAL A 120 20.15 5.11 16.06
C VAL A 120 19.21 5.36 17.26
N LEU A 121 18.20 6.22 17.12
CA LEU A 121 17.21 6.49 18.16
C LEU A 121 16.30 5.29 18.46
N SER A 122 15.90 4.54 17.43
CA SER A 122 15.09 3.33 17.53
C SER A 122 15.85 2.17 18.16
N ASN A 123 17.15 2.01 17.84
CA ASN A 123 18.01 1.02 18.52
C ASN A 123 18.16 1.34 20.02
N LEU A 124 18.13 2.61 20.41
CA LEU A 124 18.14 3.04 21.82
C LEU A 124 16.80 2.81 22.53
N ALA A 125 15.69 2.82 21.80
CA ALA A 125 14.34 2.59 22.32
C ALA A 125 14.00 1.09 22.50
N GLY A 126 14.77 0.17 21.92
CA GLY A 126 14.59 -1.28 22.11
C GLY A 126 13.30 -1.83 21.50
N THR A 127 12.81 -2.94 22.05
CA THR A 127 11.62 -3.68 21.57
C THR A 127 10.32 -2.87 21.59
N ASP A 128 10.23 -1.82 22.43
CA ASP A 128 9.06 -0.93 22.50
C ASP A 128 8.85 -0.14 21.20
N PHE A 129 9.92 0.08 20.42
CA PHE A 129 9.81 0.71 19.11
C PHE A 129 9.00 -0.14 18.12
N VAL A 130 9.22 -1.46 18.12
CA VAL A 130 8.48 -2.39 17.23
C VAL A 130 7.00 -2.32 17.55
N ALA A 131 6.63 -2.36 18.83
CA ALA A 131 5.23 -2.26 19.26
C ALA A 131 4.56 -0.96 18.80
N VAL A 132 5.21 0.20 19.01
CA VAL A 132 4.67 1.50 18.55
C VAL A 132 4.57 1.55 17.03
N HIS A 133 5.58 1.03 16.33
CA HIS A 133 5.60 1.01 14.88
C HIS A 133 4.49 0.13 14.29
N MET A 134 4.26 -1.05 14.86
CA MET A 134 3.18 -1.96 14.46
C MET A 134 1.79 -1.38 14.76
N VAL A 135 1.61 -0.68 15.89
CA VAL A 135 0.34 0.01 16.19
C VAL A 135 0.07 1.15 15.19
N TRP A 136 1.10 1.90 14.81
CA TRP A 136 0.97 2.94 13.79
C TRP A 136 0.63 2.34 12.41
N GLY A 137 1.31 1.26 12.01
CA GLY A 137 0.97 0.50 10.79
C GLY A 137 -0.48 0.02 10.82
N ALA A 138 -0.90 -0.65 11.89
CA ALA A 138 -2.28 -1.13 12.04
C ALA A 138 -3.33 -0.01 11.95
N ALA A 139 -3.02 1.19 12.47
CA ALA A 139 -3.93 2.33 12.35
C ALA A 139 -4.06 2.81 10.89
N ASN A 140 -2.98 2.76 10.10
CA ASN A 140 -3.00 3.09 8.68
C ASN A 140 -3.81 2.05 7.89
N GLU A 141 -3.56 0.75 8.08
CA GLU A 141 -4.31 -0.34 7.43
C GLU A 141 -5.81 -0.24 7.71
N LEU A 142 -6.20 -0.07 8.99
CA LEU A 142 -7.60 0.10 9.37
C LEU A 142 -8.25 1.32 8.70
N SER A 143 -7.47 2.38 8.49
CA SER A 143 -7.93 3.59 7.80
C SER A 143 -8.09 3.34 6.29
N ALA A 144 -7.16 2.60 5.67
CA ALA A 144 -7.22 2.20 4.27
C ALA A 144 -8.40 1.27 4.00
N VAL A 145 -8.58 0.20 4.79
CA VAL A 145 -9.75 -0.69 4.79
C VAL A 145 -11.05 0.12 4.85
N ALA A 146 -11.15 1.07 5.79
CA ALA A 146 -12.33 1.90 5.96
C ALA A 146 -12.58 2.78 4.72
N ALA A 147 -11.52 3.35 4.15
CA ALA A 147 -11.60 4.20 2.96
C ALA A 147 -12.04 3.39 1.72
N TYR A 148 -11.46 2.22 1.48
CA TYR A 148 -11.84 1.34 0.37
C TYR A 148 -13.28 0.85 0.47
N ARG A 149 -13.69 0.38 1.66
CA ARG A 149 -15.09 -0.03 1.90
C ARG A 149 -16.05 1.14 1.71
N ARG A 150 -15.68 2.34 2.18
CA ARG A 150 -16.50 3.54 2.02
C ARG A 150 -16.65 3.93 0.56
N LEU A 151 -15.55 3.95 -0.19
CA LEU A 151 -15.57 4.29 -1.62
C LEU A 151 -16.37 3.24 -2.41
N SER A 152 -16.18 1.95 -2.13
CA SER A 152 -16.98 0.87 -2.72
C SER A 152 -18.48 1.00 -2.41
N ALA A 153 -18.87 1.57 -1.28
CA ALA A 153 -20.27 1.75 -0.91
C ALA A 153 -20.88 3.03 -1.51
N LEU A 154 -20.05 4.01 -1.84
CA LEU A 154 -20.45 5.26 -2.48
C LEU A 154 -20.55 5.12 -4.01
N THR A 155 -19.74 4.24 -4.58
CA THR A 155 -19.71 3.97 -6.02
C THR A 155 -20.34 2.61 -6.29
N ASP A 156 -21.41 2.58 -7.07
CA ASP A 156 -22.03 1.34 -7.57
C ASP A 156 -21.56 1.10 -9.01
N HIS A 157 -20.32 0.60 -9.17
CA HIS A 157 -19.72 0.35 -10.48
C HIS A 157 -19.28 -1.11 -10.60
N PRO A 158 -19.66 -1.81 -11.68
CA PRO A 158 -19.51 -3.26 -11.81
C PRO A 158 -18.06 -3.74 -11.75
N ALA A 159 -17.09 -2.92 -12.15
CA ALA A 159 -15.67 -3.24 -12.03
C ALA A 159 -15.00 -2.63 -10.78
N LEU A 160 -15.39 -1.41 -10.36
CA LEU A 160 -14.65 -0.71 -9.31
C LEU A 160 -15.03 -1.23 -7.93
N SER A 161 -16.32 -1.40 -7.65
CA SER A 161 -16.77 -1.80 -6.33
C SER A 161 -16.23 -3.19 -5.93
N PRO A 162 -16.21 -4.21 -6.82
CA PRO A 162 -15.57 -5.48 -6.51
C PRO A 162 -14.06 -5.34 -6.32
N LEU A 163 -13.36 -4.53 -7.12
CA LEU A 163 -11.93 -4.29 -6.96
C LEU A 163 -11.60 -3.73 -5.58
N LEU A 164 -12.27 -2.65 -5.17
CA LEU A 164 -12.04 -2.00 -3.88
C LEU A 164 -12.37 -2.94 -2.70
N ARG A 165 -13.35 -3.82 -2.84
CA ARG A 165 -13.64 -4.84 -1.82
C ARG A 165 -12.55 -5.91 -1.72
N ARG A 166 -11.94 -6.29 -2.84
CA ARG A 166 -10.83 -7.26 -2.86
C ARG A 166 -9.59 -6.66 -2.20
N ILE A 167 -9.25 -5.42 -2.53
CA ILE A 167 -8.16 -4.68 -1.88
C ILE A 167 -8.42 -4.60 -0.36
N ALA A 168 -9.60 -4.14 0.06
CA ALA A 168 -9.99 -4.06 1.48
C ALA A 168 -10.12 -5.39 2.24
N GLN A 169 -9.90 -6.53 1.56
CA GLN A 169 -9.86 -7.86 2.17
C GLN A 169 -8.42 -8.34 2.37
N GLN A 170 -7.46 -7.78 1.64
CA GLN A 170 -6.03 -8.07 1.79
C GLN A 170 -5.35 -7.14 2.81
N GLU A 171 -5.94 -5.97 3.05
CA GLU A 171 -5.64 -5.03 4.14
C GLU A 171 -6.23 -5.49 5.50
#